data_AF-A0AAV1URF8-F1
#
_entry.id   AF-A0AAV1URF8-F1
#
_cell.length_a   1.000
_cell.length_b   1.000
_cell.length_c   1.000
_cell.angle_alpha   90.00
_cell.angle_beta   90.00
_cell.angle_gamma   90.00
#
_symmetry.space_group_name_H-M   'P 1'
#
loop_
_entity.id
_entity.type
_entity.pdbx_description
1 polymer ?
#
loop_
_entity_poly.entity_id
_entity_poly.type
_entity_poly.pdbx_seq_one_letter_code
_entity_poly.pdbx_strand_id
1 'polypeptide(L)' 'MANDNERLLSPLTEAEVLSAIVRLNRRKSAGLDELNNDFYKDTAALMVPALVIISNQILAGSELPASFLESHIIALMKKR' A
#
# COMPACT_ATOMS: atom_id res chain seq x y z
N MET A 1 -5.82 -27.83 -6.62
CA MET A 1 -6.14 -26.43 -6.30
C MET A 1 -4.95 -25.92 -5.52
N ALA A 2 -4.19 -24.96 -6.04
CA ALA A 2 -3.12 -24.35 -5.26
C ALA A 2 -3.71 -23.89 -3.93
N ASN A 3 -3.07 -24.25 -2.82
CA ASN A 3 -3.53 -23.88 -1.50
C ASN A 3 -3.53 -22.35 -1.42
N ASP A 4 -4.60 -21.70 -0.93
CA ASP A 4 -4.66 -20.22 -0.86
C ASP A 4 -3.42 -19.63 -0.16
N ASN A 5 -2.82 -20.39 0.74
CA ASN A 5 -1.55 -20.04 1.37
C ASN A 5 -0.40 -19.86 0.38
N GLU A 6 -0.26 -20.75 -0.60
CA GLU A 6 0.78 -20.66 -1.64
C GLU A 6 0.58 -19.43 -2.52
N ARG A 7 -0.68 -19.10 -2.82
CA ARG A 7 -1.03 -17.90 -3.61
C ARG A 7 -0.78 -16.60 -2.85
N LEU A 8 -1.02 -16.57 -1.54
CA LEU A 8 -0.77 -15.37 -0.72
C LEU A 8 0.71 -15.13 -0.44
N LEU A 9 1.53 -16.19 -0.49
CA LEU A 9 2.98 -16.12 -0.29
C LEU A 9 3.76 -15.98 -1.60
N SER A 10 3.10 -16.02 -2.76
CA SER A 10 3.77 -15.81 -4.04
C SER A 10 4.15 -14.35 -4.23
N PRO A 11 5.26 -14.05 -4.94
CA PRO A 11 5.67 -12.69 -5.21
C PRO A 11 4.58 -11.86 -5.92
N LEU A 12 4.41 -10.63 -5.46
CA LEU A 12 3.51 -9.65 -6.04
C LEU A 12 4.03 -9.14 -7.39
N THR A 13 3.14 -9.06 -8.36
CA THR A 13 3.40 -8.53 -9.70
C THR A 13 3.05 -7.05 -9.81
N GLU A 14 3.64 -6.35 -10.79
CA GLU A 14 3.27 -4.96 -11.10
C GLU A 14 1.79 -4.80 -11.45
N ALA A 15 1.20 -5.78 -12.13
CA ALA A 15 -0.22 -5.76 -12.50
C ALA A 15 -1.14 -5.80 -11.27
N GLU A 16 -0.79 -6.59 -10.25
CA GLU A 16 -1.54 -6.67 -9.00
C GLU A 16 -1.43 -5.36 -8.20
N VAL A 17 -0.22 -4.80 -8.11
CA VAL A 17 0.02 -3.52 -7.42
C VAL A 17 -0.69 -2.37 -8.13
N LEU A 18 -0.61 -2.31 -9.46
CA LEU A 18 -1.33 -1.31 -10.26
C LEU A 18 -2.85 -1.43 -10.06
N SER A 19 -3.39 -2.66 -10.09
CA SER A 19 -4.80 -2.91 -9.81
C SER A 19 -5.22 -2.42 -8.43
N ALA A 20 -4.36 -2.63 -7.41
CA ALA A 20 -4.59 -2.10 -6.08
C ALA A 20 -4.61 -0.56 -6.04
N ILE A 21 -3.65 0.11 -6.70
CA ILE A 21 -3.60 1.58 -6.78
C ILE A 21 -4.84 2.14 -7.48
N VAL A 22 -5.27 1.53 -8.58
CA VAL A 22 -6.47 1.96 -9.34
C VAL A 22 -7.73 1.93 -8.45
N ARG A 23 -7.83 0.93 -7.57
CA ARG A 23 -8.96 0.73 -6.65
C ARG A 23 -8.96 1.69 -5.44
N LEU A 24 -7.88 2.44 -5.20
CA LEU A 24 -7.83 3.42 -4.11
C LEU A 24 -8.94 4.47 -4.28
N ASN A 25 -9.50 4.95 -3.18
CA ASN A 25 -10.41 6.09 -3.23
C ASN A 25 -9.62 7.39 -3.12
N ARG A 26 -9.88 8.36 -3.99
CA ARG A 26 -9.26 9.70 -3.92
C ARG A 26 -9.68 10.45 -2.65
N ARG A 27 -8.92 11.51 -2.29
CA ARG A 27 -9.20 12.41 -1.15
C ARG A 27 -9.19 11.73 0.21
N LYS A 28 -8.41 10.66 0.35
CA LYS A 28 -8.12 10.06 1.65
C LYS A 28 -6.95 10.81 2.29
N SER A 29 -6.98 10.94 3.61
CA SER A 29 -5.89 11.55 4.36
C SER A 29 -4.59 10.78 4.16
N ALA A 30 -3.47 11.48 4.09
CA ALA A 30 -2.15 10.87 4.15
C ALA A 30 -1.84 10.35 5.56
N GLY A 31 -0.86 9.46 5.65
CA GLY A 31 -0.16 9.17 6.89
C GLY A 31 0.88 10.24 7.22
N LEU A 32 1.81 9.89 8.10
CA LEU A 32 2.94 10.75 8.51
C LEU A 32 3.94 11.01 7.39
N ASP A 33 3.91 10.20 6.33
CA ASP A 33 4.74 10.33 5.13
C ASP A 33 4.19 11.35 4.12
N GLU A 34 3.01 11.92 4.38
CA GLU A 34 2.28 12.84 3.49
C GLU A 34 1.86 12.23 2.13
N LEU A 35 2.05 10.92 1.93
CA LEU A 35 1.70 10.22 0.70
C LEU A 35 0.25 9.72 0.75
N ASN A 36 -0.67 10.50 0.20
CA ASN A 36 -2.08 10.10 0.12
C ASN A 36 -2.42 9.28 -1.13
N ASN A 37 -3.67 8.80 -1.21
CA ASN A 37 -4.14 8.04 -2.37
C ASN A 37 -4.10 8.81 -3.70
N ASP A 38 -4.20 10.15 -3.67
CA ASP A 38 -4.08 10.96 -4.89
C ASP A 38 -2.64 10.92 -5.42
N PHE A 39 -1.65 11.05 -4.54
CA PHE A 39 -0.24 10.89 -4.87
C PHE A 39 0.03 9.54 -5.56
N TYR A 40 -0.39 8.43 -4.96
CA TYR A 40 -0.17 7.09 -5.55
C TYR A 40 -0.86 6.92 -6.89
N LYS A 41 -2.06 7.49 -7.09
CA LYS A 41 -2.75 7.43 -8.38
C LYS A 41 -2.08 8.27 -9.44
N ASP A 42 -1.67 9.49 -9.08
CA ASP A 42 -1.11 10.45 -10.02
C ASP A 42 0.34 10.11 -10.39
N THR A 43 1.05 9.36 -9.54
CA THR A 43 2.44 8.92 -9.74
C THR A 43 2.58 7.41 -9.95
N ALA A 44 1.49 6.70 -10.28
CA ALA A 44 1.46 5.23 -10.36
C ALA A 44 2.57 4.63 -11.23
N ALA A 45 2.93 5.28 -12.35
CA ALA A 45 4.01 4.83 -13.23
C ALA A 45 5.38 4.75 -12.54
N LEU A 46 5.64 5.62 -11.56
CA LEU A 46 6.88 5.62 -10.77
C LEU A 46 6.75 4.75 -9.52
N MET A 47 5.56 4.75 -8.91
CA MET A 47 5.35 4.07 -7.63
C MET A 47 5.16 2.57 -7.75
N VAL A 48 4.59 2.05 -8.85
CA VAL A 48 4.36 0.60 -9.02
C VAL A 48 5.66 -0.20 -8.91
N PRO A 49 6.75 0.12 -9.65
CA PRO A 49 8.00 -0.63 -9.52
C PRO A 49 8.59 -0.56 -8.10
N ALA A 50 8.56 0.61 -7.47
CA ALA A 50 9.08 0.80 -6.11
C ALA A 50 8.29 -0.02 -5.08
N LEU A 51 6.95 0.00 -5.18
CA LEU A 51 6.06 -0.72 -4.28
C LEU A 51 6.18 -2.24 -4.46
N VAL A 52 6.38 -2.73 -5.69
CA VAL A 52 6.63 -4.16 -5.93
C VAL A 52 7.91 -4.64 -5.24
N ILE A 53 8.99 -3.86 -5.34
CA ILE A 53 10.26 -4.18 -4.68
C ILE A 53 10.08 -4.23 -3.16
N ILE A 54 9.55 -3.15 -2.58
CA ILE A 54 9.38 -3.04 -1.12
C ILE A 54 8.41 -4.11 -0.61
N SER A 55 7.29 -4.33 -1.28
CA SER A 55 6.28 -5.29 -0.82
C SER A 55 6.78 -6.72 -0.88
N ASN A 56 7.55 -7.09 -1.91
CA ASN A 56 8.15 -8.43 -2.00
C ASN A 56 9.30 -8.63 -1.00
N GLN A 57 10.07 -7.58 -0.69
CA GLN A 57 11.06 -7.62 0.38
C GLN A 57 10.40 -7.89 1.74
N ILE A 58 9.31 -7.18 2.05
CA ILE A 58 8.52 -7.38 3.27
C ILE A 58 7.93 -8.80 3.31
N LEU A 59 7.36 -9.27 2.20
CA LEU A 59 6.81 -10.63 2.09
C LEU A 59 7.87 -11.71 2.33
N ALA A 60 9.13 -11.45 1.94
CA ALA A 60 10.28 -12.31 2.20
C ALA A 60 10.86 -12.19 3.63
N GLY A 61 10.26 -11.35 4.50
CA GLY A 61 10.67 -11.19 5.89
C GLY A 61 11.66 -10.05 6.15
N SER A 62 11.82 -9.11 5.22
CA SER A 62 12.59 -7.89 5.47
C SER A 62 11.86 -6.98 6.47
N GLU A 63 12.62 -6.11 7.15
CA GLU A 63 12.04 -5.12 8.05
C GLU A 63 11.11 -4.16 7.31
N LEU A 64 10.02 -3.77 7.99
CA LEU A 64 9.11 -2.75 7.52
C LEU A 64 9.75 -1.36 7.60
N PRO A 65 9.48 -0.46 6.65
CA PRO A 65 9.83 0.95 6.81
C PRO A 65 9.28 1.49 8.13
N ALA A 66 10.08 2.24 8.89
CA ALA A 66 9.68 2.75 10.20
C ALA A 66 8.37 3.56 10.16
N SER A 67 8.16 4.36 9.10
CA SER A 67 6.94 5.15 8.91
C SER A 67 5.67 4.31 8.81
N PHE A 68 5.76 3.04 8.38
CA PHE A 68 4.60 2.14 8.29
C PHE A 68 4.14 1.66 9.69
N LEU A 69 4.99 1.81 10.70
CA LEU A 69 4.69 1.47 12.09
C LEU A 69 4.08 2.67 12.85
N GLU A 70 4.00 3.83 12.22
CA GLU A 70 3.51 5.07 12.82
C GLU A 70 2.14 5.46 12.26
N SER A 71 1.32 6.15 13.05
CA SER A 71 -0.02 6.57 12.61
C SER A 71 -0.52 7.81 13.36
N HIS A 72 -1.32 8.62 12.66
CA HIS A 72 -2.04 9.74 13.27
C HIS A 72 -3.32 9.27 13.96
N ILE A 73 -3.45 9.59 15.25
CA ILE A 73 -4.70 9.38 16.00
C ILE A 73 -5.51 10.68 15.97
N ILE A 74 -6.60 10.68 15.19
CA ILE A 74 -7.47 11.86 15.03
C ILE A 74 -8.88 11.52 15.52
N ALA A 75 -9.33 12.19 16.58
CA ALA A 75 -10.70 12.05 17.08
C ALA A 75 -11.68 12.80 16.14
N LEU A 76 -12.62 12.07 15.54
CA LEU A 76 -13.67 12.63 14.71
C LEU A 76 -15.00 12.62 15.45
N MET A 77 -15.64 13.77 15.54
CA MET A 77 -16.99 13.88 16.09
C MET A 77 -18.00 13.31 15.09
N LYS A 78 -18.78 12.31 15.52
CA LYS A 78 -19.89 11.80 14.72
C LYS A 78 -20.95 12.88 14.59
N LYS A 79 -21.35 13.19 13.35
CA LYS A 79 -22.45 14.12 13.07
C LYS A 79 -23.76 13.51 13.63
N ARG A 80 -24.55 14.32 14.35
CA ARG A 80 -25.88 13.93 14.85
C ARG A 80 -26.89 13.93 13.70
#